data_AF-A0A7J4IGN4-F1
#
_entry.id   AF-A0A7J4IGN4-F1
#
_cell.length_a   1.000
_cell.length_b   1.000
_cell.length_c   1.000
_cell.angle_alpha   90.00
_cell.angle_beta   90.00
_cell.angle_gamma   90.00
#
_symmetry.space_group_name_H-M   'P 1'
#
loop_
_entity.id
_entity.type
_entity.pdbx_description
1 polymer ?
#
loop_
_entity_poly.entity_id
_entity_poly.type
_entity_poly.pdbx_seq_one_letter_code
_entity_poly.pdbx_strand_id
1 'polypeptide(L)'
;VLPIEVQNSFGLPSAHAELAVAIWGLVALRLRRPLATVALGLLAFLIGLSRVYRGAHFPLDVLGGFLLGFAVLAAFLLAEPAVARAAGRLHPGTRILAALALSLVAVAASGAVAGADGLWAPDPAWTGDVADLAPVSIEFTLIAGGFGLGLVIGRELERAPRPFRSLAAGTAGTLLGLAILALLWFGVGLVLPDAGLEAAIGVYIRGAAIGVWVLAGAPAVFARVGLLDTGPRNPHHPWKSTG
;
A
#
# COMPACT_ATOMS: atom_id res chain seq x y z
N VAL A 1 26.34 -6.86 -17.26
CA VAL A 1 25.85 -5.61 -16.68
C VAL A 1 25.99 -5.76 -15.18
N LEU A 2 26.83 -4.97 -14.52
CA LEU A 2 26.95 -5.02 -13.06
C LEU A 2 25.69 -4.39 -12.44
N PRO A 3 25.03 -5.04 -11.46
CA PRO A 3 23.86 -4.47 -10.81
C PRO A 3 24.25 -3.20 -10.04
N ILE A 4 23.42 -2.16 -10.15
CA ILE A 4 23.62 -0.88 -9.45
C ILE A 4 22.97 -0.93 -8.05
N GLU A 5 22.02 -1.85 -7.83
CA GLU A 5 21.41 -2.15 -6.54
C GLU A 5 21.73 -3.61 -6.16
N VAL A 6 22.31 -3.82 -4.98
CA VAL A 6 22.45 -5.16 -4.39
C VAL A 6 21.12 -5.48 -3.72
N GLN A 7 20.43 -6.53 -4.20
CA GLN A 7 19.26 -7.08 -3.54
C GLN A 7 19.63 -8.38 -2.85
N ASN A 8 19.24 -8.49 -1.57
CA ASN A 8 19.55 -9.65 -0.74
C ASN A 8 18.37 -10.63 -0.67
N SER A 9 17.29 -10.36 -1.39
CA SER A 9 16.08 -11.19 -1.45
C SER A 9 15.90 -11.86 -2.81
N PHE A 10 14.96 -12.79 -2.92
CA PHE A 10 14.63 -13.41 -4.20
C PHE A 10 14.08 -12.41 -5.22
N GLY A 11 14.48 -12.59 -6.49
CA GLY A 11 14.03 -11.76 -7.60
C GLY A 11 12.64 -12.10 -8.15
N LEU A 12 12.20 -13.36 -8.05
CA LEU A 12 10.92 -13.82 -8.61
C LEU A 12 9.84 -13.93 -7.51
N PRO A 13 8.64 -13.35 -7.69
CA PRO A 13 8.26 -12.35 -8.70
C PRO A 13 8.70 -10.93 -8.28
N SER A 14 8.78 -10.00 -9.24
CA SER A 14 9.12 -8.62 -8.91
C SER A 14 7.98 -7.89 -8.18
N ALA A 15 8.17 -7.65 -6.88
CA ALA A 15 7.20 -6.93 -6.04
C ALA A 15 6.88 -5.50 -6.55
N HIS A 16 7.85 -4.83 -7.19
CA HIS A 16 7.61 -3.51 -7.79
C HIS A 16 6.64 -3.58 -8.98
N ALA A 17 6.80 -4.59 -9.84
CA ALA A 17 5.93 -4.81 -10.99
C ALA A 17 4.52 -5.22 -10.53
N GLU A 18 4.44 -6.10 -9.53
CA GLU A 18 3.19 -6.52 -8.89
C GLU A 18 2.41 -5.35 -8.30
N LEU A 19 3.03 -4.57 -7.40
CA LEU A 19 2.41 -3.41 -6.76
C LEU A 19 2.01 -2.34 -7.77
N ALA A 20 2.82 -2.11 -8.80
CA ALA A 20 2.51 -1.16 -9.84
C ALA A 20 1.21 -1.54 -10.58
N VAL A 21 1.04 -2.81 -10.95
CA VAL A 21 -0.20 -3.28 -11.57
C VAL A 21 -1.37 -3.20 -10.60
N ALA A 22 -1.21 -3.69 -9.36
CA ALA A 22 -2.29 -3.72 -8.39
C ALA A 22 -2.83 -2.31 -8.06
N ILE A 23 -1.93 -1.36 -7.78
CA ILE A 23 -2.30 0.00 -7.38
C ILE A 23 -2.75 0.82 -8.59
N TRP A 24 -1.92 0.94 -9.63
CA TRP A 24 -2.24 1.80 -10.77
C TRP A 24 -3.37 1.24 -11.62
N GLY A 25 -3.49 -0.09 -11.71
CA GLY A 25 -4.63 -0.75 -12.33
C GLY A 25 -5.93 -0.45 -11.58
N LEU A 26 -5.95 -0.53 -10.25
CA LEU A 26 -7.12 -0.15 -9.46
C LEU A 26 -7.50 1.32 -9.69
N VAL A 27 -6.54 2.25 -9.62
CA VAL A 27 -6.79 3.68 -9.86
C VAL A 27 -7.34 3.91 -11.27
N ALA A 28 -6.76 3.28 -12.28
CA ALA A 28 -7.20 3.37 -13.67
C ALA A 28 -8.67 2.93 -13.84
N LEU A 29 -9.05 1.82 -13.22
CA LEU A 29 -10.41 1.28 -13.28
C LEU A 29 -11.42 2.15 -12.52
N ARG A 30 -11.01 2.78 -11.42
CA ARG A 30 -11.86 3.69 -10.64
C ARG A 30 -12.06 5.05 -11.30
N LEU A 31 -11.04 5.58 -11.98
CA LEU A 31 -11.13 6.85 -12.70
C LEU A 31 -12.06 6.76 -13.92
N ARG A 32 -12.16 5.58 -14.56
CA ARG A 32 -12.99 5.34 -15.76
C ARG A 32 -12.73 6.36 -16.88
N ARG A 33 -11.48 6.80 -17.05
CA ARG A 33 -11.06 7.73 -18.11
C ARG A 33 -10.02 7.06 -19.02
N PRO A 34 -10.28 6.92 -20.32
CA PRO A 34 -9.44 6.12 -21.21
C PRO A 34 -7.99 6.62 -21.25
N LEU A 35 -7.78 7.93 -21.33
CA LEU A 35 -6.43 8.51 -21.30
C LEU A 35 -5.70 8.26 -19.97
N ALA A 36 -6.41 8.32 -18.85
CA ALA A 36 -5.82 8.01 -17.54
C ALA A 36 -5.47 6.52 -17.44
N THR A 37 -6.32 5.63 -17.98
CA THR A 37 -6.05 4.19 -18.02
C THR A 37 -4.80 3.88 -18.83
N VAL A 38 -4.64 4.48 -20.01
CA VAL A 38 -3.42 4.32 -20.83
C VAL A 38 -2.20 4.87 -20.10
N ALA A 39 -2.28 6.08 -19.52
CA ALA A 39 -1.17 6.69 -18.81
C ALA A 39 -0.72 5.88 -17.59
N LEU A 40 -1.66 5.37 -16.80
CA LEU A 40 -1.38 4.55 -15.62
C LEU A 40 -0.89 3.15 -15.98
N GLY A 41 -1.40 2.56 -17.07
CA GLY A 41 -0.87 1.31 -17.62
C GLY A 41 0.57 1.47 -18.11
N LEU A 42 0.86 2.57 -18.81
CA LEU A 42 2.22 2.91 -19.23
C LEU A 42 3.13 3.14 -18.02
N LEU A 43 2.67 3.84 -16.98
CA LEU A 43 3.41 4.02 -15.74
C LEU A 43 3.77 2.67 -15.09
N ALA A 44 2.80 1.76 -14.97
CA ALA A 44 3.05 0.43 -14.40
C ALA A 44 4.07 -0.37 -15.23
N PHE A 45 3.97 -0.30 -16.56
CA PHE A 45 4.93 -0.91 -17.47
C PHE A 45 6.34 -0.32 -17.30
N LEU A 46 6.46 1.02 -17.25
CA LEU A 46 7.74 1.71 -17.07
C LEU A 46 8.39 1.41 -15.71
N ILE A 47 7.59 1.23 -14.65
CA ILE A 47 8.10 0.77 -13.35
C ILE A 47 8.74 -0.61 -13.50
N GLY A 48 8.07 -1.57 -14.15
CA GLY A 48 8.64 -2.89 -14.42
C GLY A 48 9.91 -2.81 -15.27
N LEU A 49 9.90 -2.03 -16.35
CA LEU A 49 11.06 -1.83 -17.21
C LEU A 49 12.26 -1.23 -16.46
N SER A 50 12.01 -0.32 -15.52
CA SER A 50 13.07 0.28 -14.69
C SER A 50 13.83 -0.77 -13.86
N ARG A 51 13.16 -1.86 -13.45
CA ARG A 51 13.77 -2.95 -12.68
C ARG A 51 14.70 -3.79 -13.53
N VAL A 52 14.35 -4.04 -14.79
CA VAL A 52 15.22 -4.71 -15.77
C VAL A 52 16.44 -3.82 -16.08
N TYR A 53 16.20 -2.53 -16.32
CA TYR A 53 17.25 -1.57 -16.66
C TYR A 53 18.31 -1.42 -15.55
N ARG A 54 17.90 -1.41 -14.28
CA ARG A 54 18.82 -1.35 -13.13
C ARG A 54 19.58 -2.66 -12.88
N GLY A 55 19.27 -3.72 -13.63
CA GLY A 55 19.83 -5.06 -13.42
C GLY A 55 19.33 -5.73 -12.15
N ALA A 56 18.21 -5.26 -11.58
CA ALA A 56 17.67 -5.79 -10.33
C ALA A 56 16.79 -7.03 -10.53
N HIS A 57 16.24 -7.22 -11.74
CA HIS A 57 15.33 -8.32 -12.06
C HIS A 57 15.53 -8.78 -13.50
N PHE A 58 15.37 -10.07 -13.75
CA PHE A 58 15.23 -10.59 -15.10
C PHE A 58 13.85 -10.20 -15.69
N PRO A 59 13.69 -10.15 -17.02
CA PRO A 59 12.40 -9.86 -17.64
C PRO A 59 11.28 -10.81 -17.19
N LEU A 60 11.61 -12.08 -16.90
CA LEU A 60 10.65 -13.07 -16.41
C LEU A 60 10.14 -12.74 -15.01
N ASP A 61 10.97 -12.18 -14.14
CA ASP A 61 10.58 -11.73 -12.80
C ASP A 61 9.56 -10.60 -12.86
N VAL A 62 9.77 -9.67 -13.79
CA VAL A 62 8.85 -8.56 -14.05
C VAL A 62 7.54 -9.06 -14.64
N LEU A 63 7.59 -9.99 -15.59
CA LEU A 63 6.39 -10.61 -16.16
C LEU A 63 5.61 -11.39 -15.09
N GLY A 64 6.29 -12.17 -14.25
CA GLY A 64 5.69 -12.87 -13.11
C GLY A 64 5.04 -11.90 -12.13
N GLY A 65 5.71 -10.78 -11.83
CA GLY A 65 5.15 -9.69 -11.02
C GLY A 65 3.89 -9.08 -11.63
N PHE A 66 3.88 -8.79 -12.94
CA PHE A 66 2.68 -8.30 -13.61
C PHE A 66 1.52 -9.30 -13.56
N LEU A 67 1.78 -10.59 -13.83
CA LEU A 67 0.76 -11.64 -13.78
C LEU A 67 0.16 -11.76 -12.37
N LEU A 68 1.00 -11.78 -11.34
CA LEU A 68 0.55 -11.83 -9.95
C LEU A 68 -0.23 -10.56 -9.59
N GLY A 69 0.24 -9.38 -9.99
CA GLY A 69 -0.44 -8.11 -9.75
C GLY A 69 -1.83 -8.07 -10.39
N PHE A 70 -1.98 -8.58 -11.61
CA PHE A 70 -3.29 -8.72 -12.25
C PHE A 70 -4.19 -9.72 -11.53
N ALA A 71 -3.65 -10.86 -11.08
CA ALA A 71 -4.40 -11.85 -10.32
C ALA A 71 -4.91 -11.27 -8.99
N VAL A 72 -4.06 -10.56 -8.25
CA VAL A 72 -4.42 -9.87 -7.00
C VAL A 72 -5.48 -8.80 -7.25
N LEU A 73 -5.29 -7.97 -8.28
CA LEU A 73 -6.28 -6.94 -8.66
C LEU A 73 -7.63 -7.56 -9.02
N ALA A 74 -7.64 -8.62 -9.82
CA ALA A 74 -8.86 -9.34 -10.19
C ALA A 74 -9.54 -9.94 -8.95
N ALA A 75 -8.79 -10.62 -8.08
CA ALA A 75 -9.31 -11.17 -6.83
C ALA A 75 -9.92 -10.08 -5.94
N PHE A 76 -9.27 -8.93 -5.80
CA PHE A 76 -9.78 -7.79 -5.06
C PHE A 76 -11.11 -7.28 -5.63
N LEU A 77 -11.19 -7.06 -6.94
CA LEU A 77 -12.40 -6.55 -7.59
C LEU A 77 -13.58 -7.53 -7.52
N LEU A 78 -13.30 -8.83 -7.58
CA LEU A 78 -14.31 -9.88 -7.42
C LEU A 78 -14.80 -9.99 -5.97
N ALA A 79 -13.90 -9.86 -5.00
CA ALA A 79 -14.23 -9.98 -3.58
C ALA A 79 -14.87 -8.71 -3.00
N GLU A 80 -14.51 -7.52 -3.49
CA GLU A 80 -14.92 -6.24 -2.93
C GLU A 80 -16.43 -6.11 -2.68
N PRO A 81 -17.34 -6.40 -3.62
CA PRO A 81 -18.77 -6.23 -3.40
C PRO A 81 -19.33 -7.15 -2.30
N ALA A 82 -18.79 -8.36 -2.17
CA ALA A 82 -19.19 -9.30 -1.13
C ALA A 82 -18.65 -8.88 0.24
N VAL A 83 -17.36 -8.53 0.30
CA VAL A 83 -16.69 -8.07 1.52
C VAL A 83 -17.31 -6.77 2.02
N ALA A 84 -17.59 -5.80 1.15
CA ALA A 84 -18.22 -4.54 1.51
C ALA A 84 -19.63 -4.74 2.09
N ARG A 85 -20.44 -5.63 1.49
CA ARG A 85 -21.77 -5.98 2.01
C ARG A 85 -21.69 -6.68 3.36
N ALA A 86 -20.77 -7.64 3.52
CA ALA A 86 -20.58 -8.35 4.78
C ALA A 86 -20.11 -7.39 5.89
N ALA A 87 -19.08 -6.58 5.62
CA ALA A 87 -18.57 -5.57 6.54
C ALA A 87 -19.64 -4.54 6.91
N GLY A 88 -20.48 -4.12 5.96
CA GLY A 88 -21.57 -3.17 6.18
C GLY A 88 -22.58 -3.62 7.25
N ARG A 89 -22.73 -4.93 7.48
CA ARG A 89 -23.60 -5.50 8.53
C ARG A 89 -22.98 -5.50 9.92
N LEU A 90 -21.66 -5.35 10.02
CA LEU A 90 -20.95 -5.33 11.29
C LEU A 90 -20.98 -3.94 11.91
N HIS A 91 -20.96 -3.88 13.25
CA HIS A 91 -20.76 -2.63 13.99
C HIS A 91 -19.35 -2.08 13.71
N PRO A 92 -19.13 -0.74 13.69
CA PRO A 92 -17.83 -0.13 13.43
C PRO A 92 -16.67 -0.75 14.23
N GLY A 93 -16.86 -0.95 15.54
CA GLY A 93 -15.87 -1.59 16.40
C GLY A 93 -15.51 -3.01 15.96
N THR A 94 -16.50 -3.81 15.53
CA THR A 94 -16.29 -5.17 15.02
C THR A 94 -15.50 -5.17 13.72
N ARG A 95 -15.68 -4.16 12.84
CA ARG A 95 -14.88 -4.03 11.62
C ARG A 95 -13.42 -3.75 11.91
N ILE A 96 -13.14 -2.84 12.86
CA ILE A 96 -11.78 -2.53 13.30
C ILE A 96 -11.13 -3.77 13.92
N LEU A 97 -11.85 -4.49 14.79
CA LEU A 97 -11.35 -5.73 15.40
C LEU A 97 -11.09 -6.83 14.36
N ALA A 98 -11.99 -6.99 13.38
CA ALA A 98 -11.80 -7.95 12.28
C ALA A 98 -10.60 -7.58 11.40
N ALA A 99 -10.40 -6.29 11.11
CA ALA A 99 -9.25 -5.82 10.36
C ALA A 99 -7.94 -6.04 11.10
N LEU A 100 -7.92 -5.76 12.42
CA LEU A 100 -6.77 -6.03 13.29
C LEU A 100 -6.49 -7.55 13.37
N ALA A 101 -7.51 -8.38 13.56
CA ALA A 101 -7.32 -9.82 13.61
C ALA A 101 -6.76 -10.35 12.28
N LEU A 102 -7.31 -9.91 11.14
CA LEU A 102 -6.85 -10.32 9.83
C LEU A 102 -5.40 -9.88 9.55
N SER A 103 -5.04 -8.64 9.89
CA SER A 103 -3.68 -8.15 9.71
C SER A 103 -2.69 -8.88 10.62
N LEU A 104 -3.05 -9.17 11.87
CA LEU A 104 -2.22 -9.93 12.78
C LEU A 104 -2.06 -11.40 12.35
N VAL A 105 -3.11 -12.01 11.79
CA VAL A 105 -3.01 -13.36 11.18
C VAL A 105 -2.04 -13.35 10.00
N ALA A 106 -2.12 -12.34 9.13
CA ALA A 106 -1.18 -12.21 8.01
C ALA A 106 0.26 -12.01 8.50
N VAL A 107 0.48 -11.15 9.50
CA VAL A 107 1.79 -10.93 10.13
C VAL A 107 2.30 -12.20 10.78
N ALA A 108 1.46 -12.95 11.50
CA ALA A 108 1.84 -14.20 12.14
C ALA A 108 2.19 -15.29 11.11
N ALA A 109 1.43 -15.40 10.02
CA ALA A 109 1.73 -16.33 8.93
C ALA A 109 3.06 -15.97 8.25
N SER A 110 3.29 -14.69 7.94
CA SER A 110 4.55 -14.20 7.37
C SER A 110 5.72 -14.41 8.33
N GLY A 111 5.53 -14.17 9.62
CA GLY A 111 6.51 -14.43 10.67
C GLY A 111 6.82 -15.91 10.85
N ALA A 112 5.83 -16.80 10.70
CA ALA A 112 6.05 -18.24 10.73
C ALA A 112 6.88 -18.70 9.52
N VAL A 113 6.62 -18.16 8.33
CA VAL A 113 7.44 -18.42 7.13
C VAL A 113 8.87 -17.90 7.33
N ALA A 114 9.03 -16.67 7.84
CA ALA A 114 10.35 -16.10 8.14
C ALA A 114 11.12 -16.89 9.20
N GLY A 115 10.43 -17.39 10.24
CA GLY A 115 11.04 -18.24 11.25
C GLY A 115 11.43 -19.63 10.72
N ALA A 116 10.78 -20.10 9.67
CA ALA A 116 11.12 -21.35 8.98
C ALA A 116 12.25 -21.19 7.96
N ASP A 117 12.64 -19.96 7.60
CA ASP A 117 13.69 -19.69 6.61
C ASP A 117 15.04 -20.31 7.01
N GLY A 118 15.37 -20.33 8.31
CA GLY A 118 16.57 -21.01 8.82
C GLY A 118 16.60 -22.54 8.63
N LEU A 119 15.51 -23.15 8.13
CA LEU A 119 15.44 -24.59 7.82
C LEU A 119 15.97 -24.91 6.42
N TRP A 120 16.20 -23.90 5.57
CA TRP A 120 16.65 -24.09 4.20
C TRP A 120 17.63 -22.98 3.82
N ALA A 121 18.76 -23.35 3.21
CA ALA A 121 19.70 -22.39 2.65
C ALA A 121 19.84 -22.66 1.14
N PRO A 122 19.91 -21.61 0.30
CA PRO A 122 20.19 -21.79 -1.12
C PRO A 122 21.58 -22.42 -1.29
N ASP A 123 21.72 -23.24 -2.34
CA ASP A 123 23.01 -23.84 -2.67
C ASP A 123 24.05 -22.72 -2.91
N PRO A 124 25.19 -22.72 -2.18
CA PRO A 124 26.23 -21.71 -2.36
C PRO A 124 26.76 -21.62 -3.80
N ALA A 125 26.66 -22.71 -4.58
CA ALA A 125 27.01 -22.70 -6.00
C ALA A 125 26.09 -21.82 -6.85
N TRP A 126 24.89 -21.49 -6.37
CA TRP A 126 23.90 -20.66 -7.07
C TRP A 126 23.92 -19.20 -6.62
N THR A 127 24.40 -18.92 -5.42
CA THR A 127 24.36 -17.58 -4.82
C THR A 127 25.56 -16.71 -5.21
N GLY A 128 26.65 -17.32 -5.67
CA GLY A 128 27.89 -16.59 -6.01
C GLY A 128 28.39 -15.76 -4.82
N ASP A 129 28.80 -14.51 -5.09
CA ASP A 129 29.37 -13.59 -4.09
C ASP A 129 28.31 -12.78 -3.31
N VAL A 130 27.02 -13.13 -3.37
CA VAL A 130 25.97 -12.39 -2.64
C VAL A 130 26.11 -12.65 -1.14
N ALA A 131 26.62 -11.65 -0.41
CA ALA A 131 26.65 -11.65 1.05
C ALA A 131 25.29 -11.28 1.65
N ASP A 132 25.04 -11.74 2.88
CA ASP A 132 23.90 -11.34 3.72
C ASP A 132 22.52 -11.56 3.08
N LEU A 133 22.30 -12.75 2.50
CA LEU A 133 20.99 -13.16 1.97
C LEU A 133 19.91 -13.06 3.05
N ALA A 134 18.87 -12.30 2.75
CA ALA A 134 17.65 -12.13 3.54
C ALA A 134 16.44 -12.41 2.63
N PRO A 135 16.24 -13.68 2.23
CA PRO A 135 15.23 -14.06 1.24
C PRO A 135 13.80 -13.81 1.71
N VAL A 136 13.56 -13.82 3.03
CA VAL A 136 12.24 -13.60 3.63
C VAL A 136 12.25 -12.36 4.50
N SER A 137 11.34 -11.42 4.21
CA SER A 137 11.11 -10.23 5.04
C SER A 137 9.63 -10.12 5.41
N ILE A 138 9.36 -9.89 6.69
CA ILE A 138 8.01 -9.60 7.21
C ILE A 138 7.64 -8.13 7.04
N GLU A 139 8.58 -7.27 6.65
CA GLU A 139 8.42 -5.81 6.64
C GLU A 139 7.24 -5.37 5.77
N PHE A 140 7.13 -5.88 4.54
CA PHE A 140 6.00 -5.57 3.65
C PHE A 140 4.66 -6.01 4.25
N THR A 141 4.64 -7.11 5.00
CA THR A 141 3.42 -7.58 5.67
C THR A 141 3.04 -6.66 6.84
N LEU A 142 4.03 -6.18 7.60
CA LEU A 142 3.81 -5.21 8.67
C LEU A 142 3.28 -3.87 8.12
N ILE A 143 3.89 -3.37 7.05
CA ILE A 143 3.47 -2.13 6.37
C ILE A 143 2.05 -2.26 5.84
N ALA A 144 1.77 -3.32 5.06
CA ALA A 144 0.47 -3.54 4.45
C ALA A 144 -0.62 -3.81 5.49
N GLY A 145 -0.32 -4.63 6.50
CA GLY A 145 -1.24 -4.96 7.60
C GLY A 145 -1.58 -3.73 8.44
N GLY A 146 -0.55 -2.94 8.80
CA GLY A 146 -0.72 -1.66 9.48
C GLY A 146 -1.55 -0.70 8.64
N PHE A 147 -1.14 -0.45 7.40
CA PHE A 147 -1.84 0.45 6.47
C PHE A 147 -3.30 0.05 6.26
N GLY A 148 -3.58 -1.24 6.07
CA GLY A 148 -4.93 -1.78 5.94
C GLY A 148 -5.79 -1.54 7.18
N LEU A 149 -5.27 -1.81 8.38
CA LEU A 149 -5.95 -1.45 9.64
C LEU A 149 -6.20 0.05 9.72
N GLY A 150 -5.21 0.87 9.36
CA GLY A 150 -5.32 2.32 9.35
C GLY A 150 -6.41 2.83 8.41
N LEU A 151 -6.56 2.24 7.22
CA LEU A 151 -7.66 2.55 6.31
C LEU A 151 -9.02 2.15 6.90
N VAL A 152 -9.13 1.04 7.63
CA VAL A 152 -10.40 0.68 8.28
C VAL A 152 -10.75 1.66 9.39
N ILE A 153 -9.80 2.00 10.27
CA ILE A 153 -10.01 3.00 11.33
C ILE A 153 -10.34 4.36 10.70
N GLY A 154 -9.58 4.78 9.69
CA GLY A 154 -9.81 6.02 8.96
C GLY A 154 -11.21 6.08 8.38
N ARG A 155 -11.73 4.98 7.82
CA ARG A 155 -13.08 4.93 7.26
C ARG A 155 -14.16 5.23 8.31
N GLU A 156 -13.99 4.71 9.52
CA GLU A 156 -14.95 4.93 10.62
C GLU A 156 -14.82 6.34 11.23
N LEU A 157 -13.65 6.97 11.10
CA LEU A 157 -13.42 8.36 11.52
C LEU A 157 -13.81 9.39 10.46
N GLU A 158 -13.79 9.02 9.17
CA GLU A 158 -13.94 9.94 8.05
C GLU A 158 -15.33 10.57 8.01
N ARG A 159 -15.38 11.90 8.08
CA ARG A 159 -16.62 12.68 8.14
C ARG A 159 -16.92 13.32 6.79
N ALA A 160 -17.22 12.46 5.82
CA ALA A 160 -17.65 12.79 4.46
C ALA A 160 -16.60 13.54 3.61
N PRO A 161 -16.13 12.93 2.50
CA PRO A 161 -15.17 13.56 1.62
C PRO A 161 -15.76 14.79 0.92
N ARG A 162 -14.95 15.84 0.80
CA ARG A 162 -15.27 17.06 0.04
C ARG A 162 -14.18 17.35 -0.98
N PRO A 163 -14.52 17.89 -2.16
CA PRO A 163 -13.51 18.33 -3.11
C PRO A 163 -12.75 19.55 -2.59
N PHE A 164 -11.55 19.75 -3.12
CA PHE A 164 -10.81 21.01 -2.93
C PHE A 164 -11.56 22.17 -3.59
N ARG A 165 -11.53 23.35 -2.95
CA ARG A 165 -12.21 24.56 -3.45
C ARG A 165 -11.59 25.15 -4.73
N SER A 166 -10.33 24.80 -5.03
CA SER A 166 -9.60 25.26 -6.22
C SER A 166 -8.37 24.38 -6.48
N LEU A 167 -7.78 24.52 -7.67
CA LEU A 167 -6.52 23.84 -8.00
C LEU A 167 -5.39 24.22 -7.03
N ALA A 168 -5.25 25.51 -6.72
CA ALA A 168 -4.25 25.98 -5.76
C ALA A 168 -4.44 25.37 -4.36
N ALA A 169 -5.69 25.24 -3.90
CA ALA A 169 -5.99 24.57 -2.65
C ALA A 169 -5.67 23.06 -2.70
N GLY A 170 -5.91 22.40 -3.84
CA GLY A 170 -5.52 21.02 -4.09
C GLY A 170 -4.01 20.82 -4.07
N THR A 171 -3.25 21.71 -4.70
CA THR A 171 -1.77 21.68 -4.68
C THR A 171 -1.25 21.88 -3.26
N ALA A 172 -1.73 22.90 -2.55
CA ALA A 172 -1.34 23.17 -1.17
C ALA A 172 -1.69 22.01 -0.23
N GLY A 173 -2.89 21.44 -0.39
CA GLY A 173 -3.34 20.27 0.36
C GLY A 173 -2.47 19.04 0.08
N THR A 174 -2.12 18.79 -1.19
CA THR A 174 -1.24 17.67 -1.57
C THR A 174 0.15 17.82 -0.95
N LEU A 175 0.76 19.01 -1.02
CA LEU A 175 2.07 19.28 -0.42
C LEU A 175 2.05 19.10 1.10
N LEU A 176 1.03 19.65 1.77
CA LEU A 176 0.85 19.48 3.22
C LEU A 176 0.63 18.01 3.59
N GLY A 177 -0.20 17.30 2.80
CA GLY A 177 -0.48 15.88 2.96
C GLY A 177 0.78 15.03 2.87
N LEU A 178 1.61 15.29 1.86
CA LEU A 178 2.88 14.61 1.65
C LEU A 178 3.90 14.95 2.74
N ALA A 179 3.96 16.20 3.20
CA ALA A 179 4.87 16.60 4.28
C ALA A 179 4.57 15.86 5.59
N ILE A 180 3.28 15.74 5.96
CA ILE A 180 2.88 15.00 7.17
C ILE A 180 3.08 13.50 6.99
N LEU A 181 2.81 12.96 5.81
CA LEU A 181 3.11 11.56 5.50
C LEU A 181 4.60 11.25 5.65
N ALA A 182 5.47 12.13 5.13
CA ALA A 182 6.92 12.02 5.30
C ALA A 182 7.33 12.10 6.78
N LEU A 183 6.72 12.99 7.56
CA LEU A 183 6.96 13.08 8.99
C LEU A 183 6.55 11.80 9.74
N LEU A 184 5.39 11.22 9.41
CA LEU A 184 4.93 9.97 10.01
C LEU A 184 5.84 8.79 9.67
N TRP A 185 6.38 8.74 8.45
CA TRP A 185 7.26 7.66 8.02
C TRP A 185 8.69 7.82 8.54
N PHE A 186 9.35 8.92 8.18
CA PHE A 186 10.75 9.19 8.47
C PHE A 186 10.96 9.70 9.88
N GLY A 187 10.13 10.64 10.35
CA GLY A 187 10.30 11.26 11.67
C GLY A 187 10.18 10.26 12.81
N VAL A 188 9.16 9.40 12.77
CA VAL A 188 9.01 8.31 13.76
C VAL A 188 10.12 7.25 13.60
N GLY A 189 10.60 7.05 12.37
CA GLY A 189 11.72 6.15 12.09
C GLY A 189 13.05 6.55 12.73
N LEU A 190 13.25 7.83 13.06
CA LEU A 190 14.48 8.31 13.72
C LEU A 190 14.59 7.91 15.20
N VAL A 191 13.48 7.47 15.81
CA VAL A 191 13.40 7.19 17.25
C VAL A 191 13.29 5.69 17.53
N LEU A 192 12.89 4.91 16.52
CA LEU A 192 12.70 3.48 16.65
C LEU A 192 14.01 2.72 16.40
N PRO A 193 14.22 1.57 17.06
CA PRO A 193 15.37 0.72 16.77
C PRO A 193 15.30 0.15 15.33
N ASP A 194 16.46 -0.21 14.79
CA ASP A 194 16.58 -0.74 13.42
C ASP A 194 16.16 -2.21 13.29
N ALA A 195 16.13 -2.96 14.40
CA ALA A 195 15.81 -4.39 14.41
C ALA A 195 15.06 -4.84 15.67
N GLY A 196 14.47 -6.03 15.59
CA GLY A 196 13.76 -6.68 16.70
C GLY A 196 12.26 -6.36 16.77
N LEU A 197 11.62 -6.84 17.84
CA LEU A 197 10.17 -6.74 18.01
C LEU A 197 9.68 -5.28 18.08
N GLU A 198 10.44 -4.40 18.73
CA GLU A 198 10.12 -2.98 18.82
C GLU A 198 10.11 -2.29 17.45
N ALA A 199 11.11 -2.61 16.60
CA ALA A 199 11.17 -2.13 15.22
C ALA A 199 9.96 -2.62 14.42
N ALA A 200 9.60 -3.90 14.55
CA ALA A 200 8.45 -4.49 13.86
C ALA A 200 7.12 -3.84 14.28
N ILE A 201 6.91 -3.64 15.59
CA ILE A 201 5.75 -2.92 16.13
C ILE A 201 5.72 -1.49 15.59
N GLY A 202 6.87 -0.81 15.55
CA GLY A 202 7.01 0.54 15.04
C GLY A 202 6.67 0.67 13.55
N VAL A 203 7.10 -0.28 12.71
CA VAL A 203 6.72 -0.35 11.28
C VAL A 203 5.21 -0.54 11.13
N TYR A 204 4.61 -1.45 11.89
CA TYR A 204 3.18 -1.71 11.86
C TYR A 204 2.35 -0.48 12.27
N ILE A 205 2.71 0.17 13.39
CA ILE A 205 2.03 1.37 13.89
C ILE A 205 2.19 2.53 12.90
N ARG A 206 3.36 2.72 12.29
CA ARG A 206 3.56 3.73 11.25
C ARG A 206 2.67 3.49 10.05
N GLY A 207 2.57 2.25 9.58
CA GLY A 207 1.64 1.87 8.52
C GLY A 207 0.20 2.25 8.88
N ALA A 208 -0.26 1.90 10.08
CA ALA A 208 -1.59 2.24 10.57
C ALA A 208 -1.83 3.75 10.68
N ALA A 209 -0.87 4.50 11.21
CA ALA A 209 -0.95 5.96 11.30
C ALA A 209 -1.07 6.59 9.90
N ILE A 210 -0.33 6.11 8.92
CA ILE A 210 -0.43 6.56 7.52
C ILE A 210 -1.79 6.22 6.93
N GLY A 211 -2.32 5.02 7.16
CA GLY A 211 -3.66 4.64 6.70
C GLY A 211 -4.75 5.55 7.26
N VAL A 212 -4.70 5.86 8.56
CA VAL A 212 -5.63 6.80 9.21
C VAL A 212 -5.42 8.21 8.65
N TRP A 213 -4.18 8.63 8.45
CA TRP A 213 -3.85 9.94 7.89
C TRP A 213 -4.42 10.12 6.49
N VAL A 214 -4.18 9.17 5.59
CA VAL A 214 -4.63 9.24 4.19
C VAL A 214 -6.15 9.33 4.11
N LEU A 215 -6.87 8.53 4.91
CA LEU A 215 -8.32 8.42 4.76
C LEU A 215 -9.13 9.40 5.62
N ALA A 216 -8.64 9.82 6.78
CA ALA A 216 -9.37 10.70 7.70
C ALA A 216 -8.57 11.90 8.20
N GLY A 217 -7.28 11.73 8.48
CA GLY A 217 -6.43 12.79 9.03
C GLY A 217 -6.26 13.96 8.07
N ALA A 218 -5.84 13.69 6.84
CA ALA A 218 -5.61 14.68 5.79
C ALA A 218 -6.91 15.44 5.43
N PRO A 219 -8.05 14.78 5.13
CA PRO A 219 -9.32 15.48 4.94
C PRO A 219 -9.71 16.39 6.12
N ALA A 220 -9.56 15.92 7.35
CA ALA A 220 -9.89 16.70 8.54
C ALA A 220 -8.97 17.92 8.71
N VAL A 221 -7.68 17.81 8.40
CA VAL A 221 -6.75 18.93 8.40
C VAL A 221 -7.09 19.93 7.29
N PHE A 222 -7.33 19.45 6.07
CA PHE A 222 -7.68 20.29 4.93
C PHE A 222 -8.98 21.07 5.17
N ALA A 223 -9.96 20.47 5.85
CA ALA A 223 -11.17 21.15 6.27
C ALA A 223 -10.87 22.29 7.27
N ARG A 224 -10.03 22.04 8.29
CA ARG A 224 -9.66 23.03 9.31
C ARG A 224 -8.89 24.21 8.73
N VAL A 225 -8.02 23.96 7.75
CA VAL A 225 -7.25 25.03 7.07
C VAL A 225 -8.01 25.65 5.89
N GLY A 226 -9.29 25.30 5.71
CA GLY A 226 -10.17 25.91 4.71
C GLY A 226 -9.82 25.60 3.25
N LEU A 227 -9.17 24.46 2.97
CA LEU A 227 -8.80 24.05 1.61
C LEU A 227 -9.95 23.36 0.85
N LEU A 228 -10.93 22.84 1.59
CA LEU A 228 -12.07 22.12 1.02
C LEU A 228 -13.24 23.06 0.73
N ASP A 229 -14.08 22.66 -0.22
CA ASP A 229 -15.30 23.39 -0.56
C ASP A 229 -16.29 23.40 0.63
N THR A 230 -16.84 24.58 0.92
CA THR A 230 -17.81 24.82 2.00
C THR A 230 -19.24 24.94 1.49
N GLY A 231 -19.46 24.81 0.17
CA GLY A 231 -20.78 24.84 -0.45
C GLY A 231 -21.77 23.82 0.14
N PRO A 232 -23.09 24.04 -0.05
CA PRO A 232 -24.11 23.13 0.44
C PRO A 232 -23.84 21.70 -0.05
N ARG A 233 -23.95 20.71 0.85
CA ARG A 233 -23.74 19.29 0.49
C ARG A 233 -24.73 18.94 -0.62
N ASN A 234 -24.26 18.74 -1.84
CA ASN A 234 -25.13 18.23 -2.91
C ASN A 234 -25.49 16.76 -2.58
N PRO A 235 -26.76 16.43 -2.27
CA PRO A 235 -27.15 15.07 -1.96
C PRO A 235 -26.98 14.11 -3.17
N HIS A 236 -26.81 14.65 -4.38
CA HIS A 236 -26.65 13.91 -5.63
C HIS A 236 -25.20 13.73 -6.10
N HIS A 237 -24.20 13.85 -5.20
CA HIS A 237 -22.82 13.56 -5.60
C HIS A 237 -22.71 12.09 -6.08
N PRO A 238 -22.13 11.82 -7.27
CA PRO A 238 -22.23 10.52 -7.97
C PRO A 238 -21.64 9.29 -7.25
N TRP A 239 -21.07 9.43 -6.05
CA TRP A 239 -20.60 8.29 -5.27
C TRP A 239 -21.69 7.67 -4.37
N LYS A 240 -22.89 8.28 -4.28
CA LYS A 240 -24.03 7.75 -3.51
C LYS A 240 -25.04 6.93 -4.32
N SER A 241 -24.74 6.52 -5.54
CA SER A 241 -25.59 5.59 -6.31
C SER A 241 -24.93 4.23 -6.47
N THR A 242 -24.81 3.48 -5.38
CA THR A 242 -24.79 2.01 -5.41
C THR A 242 -25.32 1.52 -4.06
N GLY A 243 -26.65 1.46 -3.97
CA GLY A 243 -27.33 0.53 -3.07
C GLY A 243 -27.37 -0.86 -3.69
#